data_AF-A0A937QUE9-F1
#
_entry.id   AF-A0A937QUE9-F1
#
_cell.length_a   1.000
_cell.length_b   1.000
_cell.length_c   1.000
_cell.angle_alpha   90.00
_cell.angle_beta   90.00
_cell.angle_gamma   90.00
#
_symmetry.space_group_name_H-M   'P 1'
#
loop_
_entity.id
_entity.type
_entity.pdbx_description
1 polymer ?
#
loop_
_entity_poly.entity_id
_entity_poly.type
_entity_poly.pdbx_seq_one_letter_code
_entity_poly.pdbx_strand_id
1 'polypeptide(L)'
;MKKRAIDLFGGYNPVAMELPKLEKPEKYVGLYIFDFGDHTGVGFTAQEVAELLESEKYAGGKVYKIHRAFPDGKLELKGVPAETFELEAGMFFYSSDREDSRHDFKRLVNLAVTTAPPCRAKAHLARGADDSFVAALIYPAEYDDEVSSWLLAGKYKTGGAAEGGVGAVQRYYDRDAEILDRHQFFAESQSVSRTGEELLACLRMAVQR
;
A
#
# COMPACT_ATOMS: atom_id res chain seq x y z
N MET A 1 3.59 -30.19 22.18
CA MET A 1 2.58 -29.35 21.50
C MET A 1 2.18 -28.22 22.45
N LYS A 2 2.51 -26.96 22.15
CA LYS A 2 2.03 -25.79 22.90
C LYS A 2 1.50 -24.79 21.88
N LYS A 3 0.18 -24.55 21.92
CA LYS A 3 -0.55 -23.55 21.13
C LYS A 3 -0.32 -22.17 21.76
N ARG A 4 -0.15 -21.12 20.96
CA ARG A 4 -0.07 -19.74 21.45
C ARG A 4 -1.36 -19.02 21.04
N ALA A 5 -2.15 -18.63 22.02
CA ALA A 5 -3.25 -17.68 21.86
C ALA A 5 -2.69 -16.26 22.06
N ILE A 6 -3.20 -15.29 21.30
CA ILE A 6 -2.92 -13.87 21.50
C ILE A 6 -4.18 -13.27 22.11
N ASP A 7 -4.09 -12.81 23.36
CA ASP A 7 -5.18 -12.14 24.06
C ASP A 7 -5.33 -10.70 23.57
N LEU A 8 -6.51 -10.39 23.03
CA LEU A 8 -6.96 -9.02 22.78
C LEU A 8 -7.97 -8.67 23.90
N PHE A 9 -7.65 -7.65 24.70
CA PHE A 9 -8.47 -7.22 25.84
C PHE A 9 -9.83 -6.67 25.38
N GLY A 10 -10.93 -7.22 25.92
CA GLY A 10 -12.25 -6.58 25.96
C GLY A 10 -13.43 -7.45 25.54
N GLY A 11 -14.10 -8.09 26.51
CA GLY A 11 -15.57 -8.28 26.59
C GLY A 11 -16.37 -8.94 25.46
N TYR A 12 -15.74 -9.41 24.39
CA TYR A 12 -16.37 -10.13 23.28
C TYR A 12 -15.54 -11.38 23.08
N ASN A 13 -16.16 -12.56 22.98
CA ASN A 13 -15.42 -13.81 22.77
C ASN A 13 -14.88 -13.77 21.33
N PRO A 14 -13.62 -13.36 21.06
CA PRO A 14 -13.14 -13.31 19.70
C PRO A 14 -12.89 -14.77 19.35
N VAL A 15 -13.38 -15.25 18.20
CA VAL A 15 -12.74 -16.41 17.61
C VAL A 15 -11.29 -15.95 17.38
N ALA A 16 -10.38 -16.37 18.24
CA ALA A 16 -9.00 -15.94 18.19
C ALA A 16 -8.44 -16.40 16.84
N MET A 17 -7.95 -15.47 16.04
CA MET A 17 -7.33 -15.76 14.76
C MET A 17 -6.22 -16.81 14.96
N GLU A 18 -6.34 -17.96 14.32
CA GLU A 18 -5.32 -19.02 14.38
C GLU A 18 -4.37 -18.92 13.19
N LEU A 19 -3.15 -18.45 13.42
CA LEU A 19 -2.13 -18.38 12.37
C LEU A 19 -1.37 -19.71 12.18
N PRO A 20 -1.08 -20.11 10.94
CA PRO A 20 -0.21 -21.24 10.68
C PRO A 20 1.21 -20.97 11.19
N LYS A 21 1.97 -22.04 11.46
CA LYS A 21 3.42 -21.89 11.70
C LYS A 21 4.10 -21.49 10.41
N LEU A 22 4.83 -20.38 10.45
CA LEU A 22 5.60 -19.89 9.31
C LEU A 22 7.06 -20.33 9.44
N GLU A 23 7.61 -20.85 8.35
CA GLU A 23 9.05 -21.01 8.20
C GLU A 23 9.63 -19.70 7.64
N LYS A 24 10.69 -19.17 8.25
CA LYS A 24 11.33 -17.90 7.83
C LYS A 24 10.32 -16.74 7.77
N PRO A 25 9.69 -16.38 8.91
CA PRO A 25 8.61 -15.39 8.98
C PRO A 25 9.01 -14.02 8.40
N GLU A 26 10.30 -13.68 8.40
CA GLU A 26 10.87 -12.48 7.79
C GLU A 26 10.54 -12.30 6.30
N LYS A 27 10.30 -13.40 5.57
CA LYS A 27 9.94 -13.34 4.14
C LYS A 27 8.54 -12.82 3.89
N TYR A 28 7.68 -12.81 4.91
CA TYR A 28 6.30 -12.37 4.78
C TYR A 28 6.09 -10.91 5.21
N VAL A 29 7.14 -10.21 5.64
CA VAL A 29 7.06 -8.77 5.96
C VAL A 29 6.64 -8.00 4.71
N GLY A 30 5.64 -7.13 4.84
CA GLY A 30 5.02 -6.40 3.73
C GLY A 30 3.88 -7.16 3.03
N LEU A 31 3.75 -8.47 3.27
CA LEU A 31 2.61 -9.26 2.80
C LEU A 31 1.45 -9.22 3.81
N TYR A 32 0.31 -9.73 3.38
CA TYR A 32 -0.95 -9.65 4.09
C TYR A 32 -1.42 -11.01 4.61
N ILE A 33 -2.16 -10.94 5.70
CA ILE A 33 -2.98 -12.00 6.26
C ILE A 33 -4.42 -11.63 5.98
N PHE A 34 -5.17 -12.59 5.43
CA PHE A 34 -6.61 -12.47 5.21
C PHE A 34 -7.32 -13.47 6.12
N ASP A 35 -8.21 -12.95 6.97
CA ASP A 35 -9.06 -13.72 7.86
C ASP A 35 -10.45 -13.85 7.25
N PHE A 36 -10.78 -15.08 6.85
CA PHE A 36 -12.06 -15.45 6.24
C PHE A 36 -13.15 -15.72 7.29
N GLY A 37 -12.79 -15.72 8.58
CA GLY A 37 -13.66 -16.00 9.72
C GLY A 37 -13.64 -17.46 10.17
N ASP A 38 -13.58 -18.41 9.24
CA ASP A 38 -13.44 -19.86 9.52
C ASP A 38 -11.99 -20.35 9.41
N HIS A 39 -11.15 -19.64 8.65
CA HIS A 39 -9.71 -19.88 8.53
C HIS A 39 -8.97 -18.59 8.15
N THR A 40 -7.64 -18.64 8.21
CA THR A 40 -6.78 -17.54 7.76
C THR A 40 -5.79 -18.01 6.70
N GLY A 41 -5.57 -17.17 5.69
CA GLY A 41 -4.45 -17.31 4.76
C GLY A 41 -3.38 -16.26 5.03
N VAL A 42 -2.11 -16.65 4.92
CA VAL A 42 -0.95 -15.78 5.14
C VAL A 42 -0.10 -15.67 3.88
N GLY A 43 0.36 -14.47 3.55
CA GLY A 43 1.30 -14.23 2.45
C GLY A 43 0.66 -13.70 1.17
N PHE A 44 -0.49 -13.04 1.27
CA PHE A 44 -1.15 -12.38 0.14
C PHE A 44 -0.45 -11.07 -0.24
N THR A 45 -0.47 -10.69 -1.52
CA THR A 45 -0.13 -9.32 -1.94
C THR A 45 -1.31 -8.39 -1.68
N ALA A 46 -1.05 -7.08 -1.66
CA ALA A 46 -2.10 -6.08 -1.65
C ALA A 46 -3.10 -6.28 -2.81
N GLN A 47 -2.61 -6.60 -4.01
CA GLN A 47 -3.45 -6.90 -5.16
C GLN A 47 -4.35 -8.14 -4.95
N GLU A 48 -3.81 -9.24 -4.42
CA GLU A 48 -4.61 -10.43 -4.11
C GLU A 48 -5.66 -10.12 -3.03
N VAL A 49 -5.33 -9.29 -2.03
CA VAL A 49 -6.28 -8.85 -1.01
C VAL A 49 -7.38 -7.97 -1.59
N ALA A 50 -7.05 -7.01 -2.46
CA ALA A 50 -8.05 -6.19 -3.13
C ALA A 50 -9.05 -7.06 -3.90
N GLU A 51 -8.56 -8.04 -4.67
CA GLU A 51 -9.42 -8.96 -5.42
C GLU A 51 -10.33 -9.80 -4.50
N LEU A 52 -9.84 -10.23 -3.33
CA LEU A 52 -10.66 -10.93 -2.35
C LEU A 52 -11.77 -10.03 -1.79
N LEU A 53 -11.46 -8.78 -1.45
CA LEU A 53 -12.43 -7.82 -0.92
C LEU A 53 -13.48 -7.42 -1.96
N GLU A 54 -13.12 -7.37 -3.24
CA GLU A 54 -14.06 -7.13 -4.34
C GLU A 54 -15.02 -8.29 -4.59
N SER A 55 -14.67 -9.51 -4.15
CA SER A 55 -15.54 -10.67 -4.33
C SER A 55 -16.72 -10.63 -3.35
N GLU A 56 -17.93 -10.89 -3.85
CA GLU A 56 -19.14 -10.97 -3.00
C GLU A 56 -18.98 -11.96 -1.84
N LYS A 57 -18.22 -13.02 -2.07
CA LYS A 57 -18.01 -14.11 -1.11
C LYS A 57 -17.10 -13.70 0.06
N TYR A 58 -16.11 -12.84 -0.18
CA TYR A 58 -15.06 -12.54 0.79
C TYR A 58 -14.97 -11.06 1.19
N ALA A 59 -15.87 -10.20 0.70
CA ALA A 59 -15.94 -8.77 1.05
C ALA A 59 -15.97 -8.46 2.56
N GLY A 60 -16.47 -9.39 3.38
CA GLY A 60 -16.51 -9.25 4.85
C GLY A 60 -15.24 -9.68 5.59
N GLY A 61 -14.19 -10.10 4.87
CA GLY A 61 -12.94 -10.59 5.47
C GLY A 61 -12.15 -9.48 6.18
N LYS A 62 -11.33 -9.87 7.15
CA LYS A 62 -10.45 -8.95 7.88
C LYS A 62 -9.03 -9.04 7.35
N VAL A 63 -8.41 -7.88 7.16
CA VAL A 63 -7.08 -7.78 6.56
C VAL A 63 -6.07 -7.26 7.57
N TYR A 64 -4.91 -7.89 7.60
CA TYR A 64 -3.79 -7.48 8.43
C TYR A 64 -2.50 -7.50 7.62
N LYS A 65 -1.75 -6.40 7.65
CA LYS A 65 -0.42 -6.31 7.05
C LYS A 65 0.64 -6.77 8.04
N ILE A 66 1.57 -7.60 7.60
CA ILE A 66 2.69 -8.05 8.41
C ILE A 66 3.73 -6.94 8.43
N HIS A 67 3.78 -6.17 9.52
CA HIS A 67 4.71 -5.06 9.66
C HIS A 67 6.10 -5.53 10.08
N ARG A 68 6.17 -6.50 11.01
CA ARG A 68 7.45 -7.09 11.47
C ARG A 68 7.29 -8.58 11.73
N ALA A 69 8.38 -9.29 11.56
CA ALA A 69 8.51 -10.70 11.91
C ALA A 69 9.73 -10.91 12.80
N PHE A 70 9.59 -11.74 13.83
CA PHE A 70 10.63 -12.03 14.80
C PHE A 70 11.17 -13.46 14.60
N PRO A 71 12.45 -13.73 14.93
CA PRO A 71 13.05 -15.06 14.79
C PRO A 71 12.33 -16.17 15.57
N ASP A 72 11.57 -15.81 16.61
CA ASP A 72 10.78 -16.74 17.43
C ASP A 72 9.39 -17.07 16.84
N GLY A 73 9.12 -16.61 15.61
CA GLY A 73 7.87 -16.82 14.88
C GLY A 73 6.75 -15.83 15.22
N LYS A 74 6.98 -14.84 16.09
CA LYS A 74 5.99 -13.79 16.34
C LYS A 74 5.90 -12.82 15.17
N LEU A 75 4.70 -12.29 14.96
CA LEU A 75 4.43 -11.25 13.98
C LEU A 75 3.86 -10.02 14.67
N GLU A 76 4.26 -8.85 14.18
CA GLU A 76 3.61 -7.57 14.47
C GLU A 76 2.69 -7.25 13.29
N LEU A 77 1.39 -7.14 13.57
CA LEU A 77 0.35 -6.97 12.55
C LEU A 77 -0.27 -5.58 12.66
N LYS A 78 -0.49 -4.95 11.50
CA LYS A 78 -1.27 -3.72 11.36
C LYS A 78 -2.60 -4.08 10.72
N GLY A 79 -3.72 -3.87 11.42
CA GLY A 79 -5.04 -4.01 10.82
C GLY A 79 -5.22 -2.99 9.69
N VAL A 80 -5.74 -3.43 8.55
CA VAL A 80 -5.99 -2.57 7.39
C VAL A 80 -7.49 -2.62 7.07
N PRO A 81 -8.21 -1.50 7.20
CA PRO A 81 -9.62 -1.43 6.81
C PRO A 81 -9.82 -1.80 5.33
N ALA A 82 -10.89 -2.53 5.01
CA ALA A 82 -11.18 -2.93 3.63
C ALA A 82 -11.31 -1.72 2.69
N GLU A 83 -11.96 -0.65 3.16
CA GLU A 83 -12.09 0.64 2.46
C GLU A 83 -10.75 1.25 2.02
N THR A 84 -9.63 0.90 2.68
CA THR A 84 -8.30 1.41 2.27
C THR A 84 -7.92 0.93 0.87
N PHE A 85 -8.34 -0.26 0.45
CA PHE A 85 -8.04 -0.82 -0.87
C PHE A 85 -8.85 -0.17 -2.00
N GLU A 86 -9.85 0.64 -1.67
CA GLU A 86 -10.65 1.41 -2.63
C GLU A 86 -10.21 2.88 -2.72
N LEU A 87 -9.26 3.30 -1.87
CA LEU A 87 -8.82 4.68 -1.76
C LEU A 87 -7.49 4.92 -2.46
N GLU A 88 -7.32 6.13 -2.98
CA GLU A 88 -6.01 6.65 -3.39
C GLU A 88 -5.40 7.49 -2.26
N ALA A 89 -4.11 7.30 -2.01
CA ALA A 89 -3.27 8.20 -1.24
C ALA A 89 -2.30 8.91 -2.19
N GLY A 90 -1.64 9.96 -1.68
CA GLY A 90 -0.71 10.70 -2.50
C GLY A 90 0.27 11.53 -1.70
N MET A 91 1.35 11.91 -2.36
CA MET A 91 2.39 12.82 -1.88
C MET A 91 2.45 14.02 -2.82
N PHE A 92 2.31 15.21 -2.28
CA PHE A 92 2.19 16.47 -3.01
C PHE A 92 3.33 17.38 -2.60
N PHE A 93 4.16 17.77 -3.55
CA PHE A 93 5.32 18.63 -3.33
C PHE A 93 5.09 19.99 -3.98
N TYR A 94 4.86 21.02 -3.16
CA TYR A 94 4.48 22.35 -3.60
C TYR A 94 5.70 23.23 -3.85
N SER A 95 5.60 24.11 -4.85
CA SER A 95 6.57 25.15 -5.16
C SER A 95 5.85 26.40 -5.68
N SER A 96 6.39 27.58 -5.38
CA SER A 96 5.97 28.84 -6.02
C SER A 96 6.69 29.10 -7.35
N ASP A 97 7.75 28.34 -7.64
CA ASP A 97 8.55 28.45 -8.85
C ASP A 97 8.28 27.28 -9.81
N ARG A 98 8.00 27.62 -11.07
CA ARG A 98 7.66 26.68 -12.12
C ARG A 98 8.82 25.75 -12.47
N GLU A 99 10.04 26.29 -12.57
CA GLU A 99 11.21 25.52 -12.98
C GLU A 99 11.64 24.57 -11.86
N ASP A 100 11.56 25.01 -10.60
CA ASP A 100 11.78 24.13 -9.44
C ASP A 100 10.78 22.96 -9.43
N SER A 101 9.49 23.25 -9.63
CA SER A 101 8.46 22.19 -9.66
C SER A 101 8.66 21.22 -10.83
N ARG A 102 9.05 21.72 -11.99
CA ARG A 102 9.39 20.90 -13.17
C ARG A 102 10.62 20.02 -12.90
N HIS A 103 11.62 20.56 -12.24
CA HIS A 103 12.80 19.80 -11.84
C HIS A 103 12.46 18.71 -10.82
N ASP A 104 11.63 19.02 -9.82
CA ASP A 104 11.15 18.06 -8.83
C ASP A 104 10.29 16.95 -9.44
N PHE A 105 9.40 17.29 -10.38
CA PHE A 105 8.65 16.30 -11.16
C PHE A 105 9.58 15.40 -11.97
N LYS A 106 10.55 15.97 -12.69
CA LYS A 106 11.51 15.19 -13.47
C LYS A 106 12.36 14.27 -12.60
N ARG A 107 12.77 14.74 -11.41
CA ARG A 107 13.50 13.90 -10.44
C ARG A 107 12.66 12.73 -9.94
N LEU A 108 11.35 12.94 -9.75
CA LEU A 108 10.43 11.88 -9.36
C LEU A 108 10.30 10.82 -10.47
N VAL A 109 10.14 11.26 -11.72
CA VAL A 109 10.10 10.37 -12.89
C VAL A 109 11.41 9.60 -13.03
N ASN A 110 12.56 10.28 -12.90
CA ASN A 110 13.87 9.63 -12.98
C ASN A 110 14.09 8.63 -11.84
N LEU A 111 13.55 8.89 -10.64
CA LEU A 111 13.59 7.93 -9.55
C LEU A 111 12.83 6.66 -9.93
N ALA A 112 11.62 6.76 -10.49
CA ALA A 112 10.85 5.61 -10.95
C ALA A 112 11.55 4.79 -12.04
N VAL A 113 12.39 5.42 -12.87
CA VAL A 113 13.22 4.72 -13.85
C VAL A 113 14.41 4.02 -13.20
N THR A 114 15.02 4.64 -12.19
CA THR A 114 16.25 4.12 -11.53
C THR A 114 15.93 3.02 -10.53
N THR A 115 14.79 3.13 -9.87
CA THR A 115 14.30 2.18 -8.87
C THR A 115 12.80 2.13 -9.00
N ALA A 116 12.28 0.99 -9.44
CA ALA A 116 10.86 0.84 -9.69
C ALA A 116 10.06 1.12 -8.40
N PRO A 117 8.92 1.82 -8.50
CA PRO A 117 8.06 2.06 -7.35
C PRO A 117 7.40 0.77 -6.86
N PRO A 118 6.96 0.74 -5.60
CA PRO A 118 6.36 -0.45 -4.99
C PRO A 118 5.00 -0.82 -5.59
N CYS A 119 4.35 0.12 -6.27
CA CYS A 119 3.04 -0.06 -6.88
C CYS A 119 2.92 0.76 -8.16
N ARG A 120 1.83 0.53 -8.89
CA ARG A 120 1.42 1.41 -9.99
C ARG A 120 1.00 2.75 -9.38
N ALA A 121 1.57 3.83 -9.90
CA ALA A 121 1.31 5.19 -9.41
C ALA A 121 1.23 6.19 -10.56
N LYS A 122 0.55 7.30 -10.34
CA LYS A 122 0.44 8.43 -11.28
C LYS A 122 1.28 9.58 -10.75
N ALA A 123 2.09 10.19 -11.60
CA ALA A 123 2.75 11.44 -11.28
C ALA A 123 2.18 12.56 -12.14
N HIS A 124 1.84 13.70 -11.55
CA HIS A 124 1.42 14.90 -12.27
C HIS A 124 2.32 16.08 -11.93
N LEU A 125 2.60 16.91 -12.94
CA LEU A 125 2.99 18.30 -12.73
C LEU A 125 1.73 19.14 -12.96
N ALA A 126 1.30 19.89 -11.95
CA ALA A 126 0.09 20.68 -12.06
C ALA A 126 0.28 22.12 -11.55
N ARG A 127 -0.56 23.02 -12.03
CA ARG A 127 -0.65 24.41 -11.60
C ARG A 127 -1.95 24.66 -10.85
N GLY A 128 -1.85 25.17 -9.63
CA GLY A 128 -2.96 25.59 -8.80
C GLY A 128 -3.51 26.97 -9.21
N ALA A 129 -4.69 27.31 -8.69
CA ALA A 129 -5.38 28.57 -8.99
C ALA A 129 -4.66 29.83 -8.47
N ASP A 130 -3.76 29.67 -7.50
CA ASP A 130 -2.92 30.72 -6.92
C ASP A 130 -1.56 30.86 -7.64
N ASP A 131 -1.45 30.34 -8.86
CA ASP A 131 -0.19 30.19 -9.63
C ASP A 131 0.90 29.38 -8.87
N SER A 132 0.52 28.60 -7.86
CA SER A 132 1.40 27.60 -7.26
C SER A 132 1.56 26.39 -8.18
N PHE A 133 2.66 25.67 -8.03
CA PHE A 133 2.95 24.44 -8.77
C PHE A 133 3.06 23.26 -7.81
N VAL A 134 2.66 22.09 -8.28
CA VAL A 134 2.73 20.86 -7.51
C VAL A 134 3.25 19.71 -8.37
N ALA A 135 4.26 19.02 -7.86
CA ALA A 135 4.58 17.66 -8.29
C ALA A 135 3.76 16.72 -7.41
N ALA A 136 2.74 16.09 -7.98
CA ALA A 136 1.87 15.14 -7.29
C ALA A 136 2.28 13.70 -7.62
N LEU A 137 2.28 12.84 -6.63
CA LEU A 137 2.40 11.39 -6.75
C LEU A 137 1.15 10.76 -6.13
N ILE A 138 0.37 10.00 -6.90
CA ILE A 138 -0.91 9.42 -6.47
C ILE A 138 -0.87 7.90 -6.69
N TYR A 139 -1.28 7.13 -5.68
CA TYR A 139 -1.13 5.67 -5.63
C TYR A 139 -2.21 5.03 -4.75
N PRO A 140 -2.44 3.70 -4.84
CA PRO A 140 -3.39 3.01 -3.96
C PRO A 140 -2.97 3.12 -2.49
N ALA A 141 -3.92 3.44 -1.60
CA ALA A 141 -3.64 3.87 -0.23
C ALA A 141 -2.98 2.79 0.65
N GLU A 142 -3.14 1.51 0.33
CA GLU A 142 -2.52 0.39 1.02
C GLU A 142 -0.98 0.33 0.86
N TYR A 143 -0.43 1.10 -0.08
CA TYR A 143 1.01 1.24 -0.34
C TYR A 143 1.65 2.50 0.25
N ASP A 144 0.95 3.28 1.08
CA ASP A 144 1.44 4.57 1.60
C ASP A 144 2.80 4.47 2.32
N ASP A 145 2.95 3.45 3.17
CA ASP A 145 4.20 3.20 3.92
C ASP A 145 5.36 2.81 2.97
N GLU A 146 5.09 1.99 1.94
CA GLU A 146 6.07 1.56 0.94
C GLU A 146 6.50 2.70 0.03
N VAL A 147 5.55 3.52 -0.43
CA VAL A 147 5.85 4.66 -1.31
C VAL A 147 6.68 5.69 -0.56
N SER A 148 6.34 5.97 0.70
CA SER A 148 7.14 6.83 1.57
C SER A 148 8.57 6.28 1.74
N SER A 149 8.71 4.98 2.01
CA SER A 149 10.01 4.31 2.12
C SER A 149 10.82 4.38 0.83
N TRP A 150 10.16 4.20 -0.32
CA TRP A 150 10.79 4.27 -1.65
C TRP A 150 11.31 5.68 -1.96
N LEU A 151 10.51 6.72 -1.67
CA LEU A 151 10.94 8.12 -1.81
C LEU A 151 12.16 8.43 -0.93
N LEU A 152 12.16 7.94 0.33
CA LEU A 152 13.27 8.12 1.26
C LEU A 152 14.54 7.39 0.80
N ALA A 153 14.42 6.14 0.35
CA ALA A 153 15.53 5.36 -0.18
C ALA A 153 16.13 6.01 -1.44
N GLY A 154 15.27 6.54 -2.32
CA GLY A 154 15.63 7.35 -3.48
C GLY A 154 16.19 8.73 -3.16
N LYS A 155 16.24 9.11 -1.87
CA LYS A 155 16.63 10.45 -1.39
C LYS A 155 15.84 11.57 -2.09
N TYR A 156 14.59 11.30 -2.45
CA TYR A 156 13.71 12.29 -3.03
C TYR A 156 13.37 13.34 -1.98
N LYS A 157 13.66 14.60 -2.29
CA LYS A 157 13.50 15.75 -1.41
C LYS A 157 13.25 16.99 -2.26
N THR A 158 12.29 17.80 -1.88
CA THR A 158 11.95 19.06 -2.55
C THR A 158 12.25 20.24 -1.63
N GLY A 159 12.30 21.45 -2.18
CA GLY A 159 12.58 22.67 -1.39
C GLY A 159 11.35 23.24 -0.66
N GLY A 160 10.14 22.95 -1.15
CA GLY A 160 8.89 23.48 -0.62
C GLY A 160 8.15 22.55 0.34
N ALA A 161 6.92 22.94 0.67
CA ALA A 161 6.04 22.17 1.54
C ALA A 161 5.64 20.84 0.89
N ALA A 162 5.51 19.80 1.72
CA ALA A 162 5.03 18.50 1.31
C ALA A 162 3.78 18.12 2.10
N GLU A 163 2.81 17.51 1.43
CA GLU A 163 1.57 17.02 2.03
C GLU A 163 1.32 15.58 1.58
N GLY A 164 0.78 14.75 2.48
CA GLY A 164 0.62 13.31 2.25
C GLY A 164 -0.73 12.75 2.68
N GLY A 165 -1.10 11.62 2.09
CA GLY A 165 -2.23 10.78 2.48
C GLY A 165 -3.52 11.00 1.70
N VAL A 166 -4.56 10.21 2.03
CA VAL A 166 -5.84 10.16 1.31
C VAL A 166 -6.54 11.53 1.25
N GLY A 167 -6.57 12.26 2.37
CA GLY A 167 -7.20 13.58 2.41
C GLY A 167 -6.51 14.61 1.51
N ALA A 168 -5.20 14.47 1.28
CA ALA A 168 -4.45 15.35 0.38
C ALA A 168 -4.84 15.10 -1.09
N VAL A 169 -5.09 13.85 -1.46
CA VAL A 169 -5.59 13.49 -2.80
C VAL A 169 -6.96 14.10 -3.06
N GLN A 170 -7.88 13.99 -2.10
CA GLN A 170 -9.20 14.61 -2.25
C GLN A 170 -9.08 16.12 -2.46
N ARG A 171 -8.29 16.80 -1.63
CA ARG A 171 -8.04 18.25 -1.79
C ARG A 171 -7.41 18.60 -3.13
N TYR A 172 -6.52 17.76 -3.64
CA TYR A 172 -5.90 17.96 -4.94
C TYR A 172 -6.92 17.87 -6.08
N TYR A 173 -7.84 16.90 -6.03
CA TYR A 173 -8.92 16.78 -7.02
C TYR A 173 -9.95 17.91 -6.90
N ASP A 174 -10.31 18.31 -5.69
CA ASP A 174 -11.29 19.39 -5.46
C ASP A 174 -10.79 20.76 -5.95
N ARG A 175 -9.46 20.96 -6.02
CA ARG A 175 -8.84 22.22 -6.47
C ARG A 175 -8.88 22.41 -7.99
N ASP A 176 -9.25 21.38 -8.76
CA ASP A 176 -9.30 21.41 -10.23
C ASP A 176 -8.04 22.01 -10.87
N ALA A 177 -6.87 21.57 -10.41
CA ALA A 177 -5.59 22.10 -10.85
C ALA A 177 -5.33 21.77 -12.33
N GLU A 178 -4.73 22.71 -13.07
CA GLU A 178 -4.36 22.52 -14.46
C GLU A 178 -3.19 21.53 -14.55
N ILE A 179 -3.40 20.37 -15.16
CA ILE A 179 -2.35 19.37 -15.38
C ILE A 179 -1.46 19.81 -16.54
N LEU A 180 -0.21 20.17 -16.22
CA LEU A 180 0.80 20.59 -17.17
C LEU A 180 1.55 19.40 -17.79
N ASP A 181 1.79 18.35 -16.99
CA ASP A 181 2.44 17.10 -17.43
C ASP A 181 1.97 15.91 -16.58
N ARG A 182 2.07 14.70 -17.13
CA ARG A 182 1.67 13.46 -16.45
C ARG A 182 2.57 12.28 -16.84
N HIS A 183 2.83 11.40 -15.89
CA HIS A 183 3.54 10.17 -16.10
C HIS A 183 2.89 9.02 -15.33
N GLN A 184 2.80 7.84 -15.96
CA GLN A 184 2.34 6.62 -15.30
C GLN A 184 3.56 5.81 -14.89
N PHE A 185 3.67 5.52 -13.60
CA PHE A 185 4.64 4.56 -13.10
C PHE A 185 4.05 3.15 -13.06
N PHE A 186 4.93 2.18 -13.28
CA PHE A 186 4.62 0.75 -13.21
C PHE A 186 5.40 0.13 -12.06
N ALA A 187 4.75 -0.78 -11.33
CA ALA A 187 5.33 -1.41 -10.15
C ALA A 187 6.55 -2.28 -10.51
N GLU A 188 7.45 -2.45 -9.55
CA GLU A 188 8.44 -3.52 -9.61
C GLU A 188 7.70 -4.87 -9.65
N SER A 189 8.06 -5.74 -10.58
CA SER A 189 7.47 -7.08 -10.74
C SER A 189 7.92 -8.04 -9.63
N GLN A 190 7.77 -7.65 -8.38
CA GLN A 190 8.13 -8.46 -7.22
C GLN A 190 6.91 -9.27 -6.78
N SER A 191 6.89 -10.55 -7.20
CA SER A 191 5.85 -11.56 -6.99
C SER A 191 4.70 -11.45 -7.99
N VAL A 192 4.59 -12.44 -8.88
CA VAL A 192 3.41 -12.61 -9.74
C VAL A 192 2.19 -12.79 -8.82
N SER A 193 1.37 -11.76 -8.68
CA SER A 193 0.05 -11.89 -8.02
C SER A 193 -0.77 -12.90 -8.80
N ARG A 194 -1.39 -13.84 -8.11
CA ARG A 194 -2.41 -14.71 -8.73
C ARG A 194 -3.68 -13.90 -8.91
N THR A 195 -4.44 -14.21 -9.95
CA THR A 195 -5.73 -13.56 -10.23
C THR A 195 -6.79 -14.61 -10.57
N GLY A 196 -8.05 -14.25 -10.37
CA GLY A 196 -9.22 -15.03 -10.69
C GLY A 196 -9.18 -16.45 -10.11
N GLU A 197 -9.34 -17.43 -11.00
CA GLU A 197 -9.39 -18.85 -10.62
C GLU A 197 -8.10 -19.35 -9.95
N GLU A 198 -6.93 -18.78 -10.30
CA GLU A 198 -5.65 -19.18 -9.71
C GLU A 198 -5.56 -18.77 -8.25
N LEU A 199 -6.06 -17.58 -7.91
CA LEU A 199 -6.15 -17.11 -6.53
C LEU A 199 -7.13 -17.98 -5.74
N LEU A 200 -8.34 -18.20 -6.30
CA LEU A 200 -9.40 -18.99 -5.67
C LEU A 200 -8.97 -20.44 -5.40
N ALA A 201 -8.22 -21.05 -6.31
CA ALA A 201 -7.70 -22.42 -6.16
C ALA A 201 -6.73 -22.56 -4.97
N CYS A 202 -5.99 -21.50 -4.63
CA CYS A 202 -5.00 -21.50 -3.56
C CYS A 202 -5.55 -21.09 -2.19
N LEU A 203 -6.79 -20.62 -2.08
CA LEU A 203 -7.34 -20.13 -0.79
C LEU A 203 -7.42 -21.22 0.29
N ARG A 204 -7.44 -22.50 -0.10
CA ARG A 204 -7.39 -23.64 0.84
C ARG A 204 -6.02 -23.85 1.49
N MET A 205 -4.98 -23.16 1.02
CA MET A 205 -3.65 -23.20 1.61
C MET A 205 -3.54 -22.15 2.72
N ALA A 206 -3.12 -22.57 3.92
CA ALA A 206 -2.93 -21.63 5.04
C ALA A 206 -1.77 -20.64 4.78
N VAL A 207 -0.79 -21.05 3.99
CA VAL A 207 0.35 -20.23 3.59
C VAL A 207 0.38 -20.16 2.08
N GLN A 208 0.41 -18.93 1.55
CA GLN A 208 0.23 -18.63 0.14
C GLN A 208 1.54 -18.64 -0.65
N ARG A 209 2.70 -18.60 0.04
CA ARG A 209 4.06 -18.54 -0.52
C ARG A 209 5.10 -19.19 0.37
#